data_AF-A0A6N2V6W9-F1
#
_entry.id   AF-A0A6N2V6W9-F1
#
_cell.length_a   1.000
_cell.length_b   1.000
_cell.length_c   1.000
_cell.angle_alpha   90.00
_cell.angle_beta   90.00
_cell.angle_gamma   90.00
#
_symmetry.space_group_name_H-M   'P 1'
#
loop_
_entity.id
_entity.type
_entity.pdbx_description
1 polymer ?
#
loop_
_entity_poly.entity_id
_entity_poly.type
_entity_poly.pdbx_seq_one_letter_code
_entity_poly.pdbx_strand_id
1 'polypeptide(L)'
;MIKVTVICGGSAVRRYDETGKIPAGKWLNEHGGVVNVKTFKTQGEYDAYSMGLNDADGWEDTMLTNKEFIARNDKSTDCVHCKEWRAIFSDRENDVFCPDCGKLIIHREKEESSNNE
;
A
#
# COMPACT_ATOMS: atom_id res chain seq x y z
N MET A 1 -2.86 -1.02 8.49
CA MET A 1 -3.11 -1.85 7.28
C MET A 1 -2.67 -1.04 6.07
N ILE A 2 -2.10 -1.67 5.06
CA ILE A 2 -1.68 -1.05 3.81
C ILE A 2 -2.72 -1.38 2.76
N LYS A 3 -3.34 -0.38 2.14
CA LYS A 3 -4.24 -0.57 1.01
C LYS A 3 -3.54 -0.05 -0.23
N VAL A 4 -3.53 -0.85 -1.29
CA VAL A 4 -2.92 -0.49 -2.57
C VAL A 4 -3.89 -0.78 -3.70
N THR A 5 -3.75 -0.02 -4.78
CA THR A 5 -4.37 -0.32 -6.06
C THR A 5 -3.33 -1.01 -6.95
N VAL A 6 -3.68 -2.18 -7.48
CA VAL A 6 -2.87 -2.95 -8.41
C VAL A 6 -3.48 -2.80 -9.80
N ILE A 7 -2.68 -2.33 -10.75
CA ILE A 7 -3.06 -2.19 -12.16
C ILE A 7 -2.26 -3.25 -12.94
N CYS A 8 -2.96 -4.06 -13.74
CA CYS A 8 -2.37 -5.11 -14.56
C CYS A 8 -2.70 -4.85 -16.04
N GLY A 9 -1.69 -5.01 -16.91
CA GLY A 9 -1.79 -4.87 -18.36
C GLY A 9 -1.17 -3.57 -18.88
N GLY A 10 -0.32 -3.67 -19.90
CA GLY A 10 0.48 -2.55 -20.42
C GLY A 10 -0.32 -1.32 -20.84
N SER A 11 -1.47 -1.52 -21.50
CA SER A 11 -2.33 -0.40 -21.88
C SER A 11 -2.94 0.31 -20.66
N ALA A 12 -3.34 -0.43 -19.63
CA ALA A 12 -3.88 0.13 -18.39
C ALA A 12 -2.81 0.87 -17.58
N VAL A 13 -1.59 0.30 -17.48
CA VAL A 13 -0.44 0.94 -16.83
C VAL A 13 -0.06 2.23 -17.55
N ARG A 14 0.12 2.19 -18.88
CA ARG A 14 0.45 3.39 -19.67
C ARG A 14 -0.61 4.48 -19.53
N ARG A 15 -1.90 4.11 -19.52
CA ARG A 15 -2.98 5.07 -19.32
C ARG A 15 -2.89 5.74 -17.95
N TYR A 16 -2.53 4.99 -16.91
CA TYR A 16 -2.30 5.54 -15.59
C TYR A 16 -1.10 6.51 -15.61
N ASP A 17 0.04 6.12 -16.19
CA ASP A 17 1.22 6.99 -16.28
C ASP A 17 0.95 8.29 -17.04
N GLU A 18 0.18 8.23 -18.14
CA GLU A 18 -0.18 9.39 -18.95
C GLU A 18 -1.14 10.36 -18.25
N THR A 19 -2.01 9.87 -17.35
CA THR A 19 -3.11 10.67 -16.80
C THR A 19 -3.09 10.88 -15.29
N GLY A 20 -2.28 10.11 -14.57
CA GLY A 20 -2.31 10.00 -13.12
C GLY A 20 -3.62 9.42 -12.56
N LYS A 21 -4.53 8.90 -13.40
CA LYS A 21 -5.86 8.44 -13.01
C LYS A 21 -6.02 6.95 -13.24
N ILE A 22 -6.64 6.27 -12.27
CA ILE A 22 -6.97 4.85 -12.39
C ILE A 22 -7.93 4.68 -13.59
N PRO A 23 -7.62 3.79 -14.55
CA PRO A 23 -8.52 3.51 -15.66
C PRO A 23 -9.87 2.98 -15.17
N ALA A 24 -10.96 3.55 -15.67
CA ALA A 24 -12.31 3.10 -15.32
C ALA A 24 -12.63 1.75 -15.98
N GLY A 25 -13.52 0.97 -15.37
CA GLY A 25 -13.91 -0.35 -15.89
C GLY A 25 -14.40 -0.36 -17.35
N LYS A 26 -15.13 0.68 -17.77
CA LYS A 26 -15.55 0.82 -19.18
C LYS A 26 -14.36 0.90 -20.13
N TRP A 27 -13.32 1.64 -19.75
CA TRP A 27 -12.11 1.77 -20.56
C TRP A 27 -11.33 0.44 -20.60
N LEU A 28 -11.22 -0.24 -19.46
CA LEU A 28 -10.55 -1.55 -19.35
C LEU A 28 -11.25 -2.62 -20.22
N ASN A 29 -12.58 -2.60 -20.30
CA ASN A 29 -13.32 -3.53 -21.16
C ASN A 29 -12.99 -3.35 -22.66
N GLU A 30 -12.66 -2.13 -23.07
CA GLU A 30 -12.36 -1.79 -24.47
C GLU A 30 -10.87 -1.95 -24.81
N HIS A 31 -9.97 -1.74 -23.85
CA HIS A 31 -8.51 -1.66 -24.07
C HIS A 31 -7.70 -2.76 -23.36
N GLY A 32 -8.37 -3.60 -22.58
CA GLY A 32 -7.76 -4.65 -21.77
C GLY A 32 -7.17 -4.14 -20.44
N GLY A 33 -6.77 -5.11 -19.62
CA GLY A 33 -6.21 -4.90 -18.28
C GLY A 33 -7.21 -5.05 -17.14
N VAL A 34 -6.69 -5.05 -15.92
CA VAL A 34 -7.46 -5.25 -14.68
C VAL A 34 -6.97 -4.29 -13.61
N VAL A 35 -7.91 -3.73 -12.84
CA VAL A 35 -7.60 -2.95 -11.64
C VAL A 35 -8.17 -3.67 -10.43
N ASN A 36 -7.33 -3.92 -9.42
CA ASN A 36 -7.70 -4.56 -8.16
C ASN A 36 -7.28 -3.72 -6.96
N VAL A 37 -8.03 -3.80 -5.88
CA VAL A 37 -7.62 -3.25 -4.58
C VAL A 37 -7.16 -4.40 -3.69
N LYS A 38 -5.95 -4.27 -3.13
CA LYS A 38 -5.39 -5.23 -2.17
C LYS A 38 -5.12 -4.56 -0.85
N THR A 39 -5.38 -5.30 0.22
CA THR A 39 -5.11 -4.87 1.60
C THR A 39 -4.14 -5.84 2.25
N PHE A 40 -3.08 -5.30 2.82
CA PHE A 40 -2.06 -6.02 3.56
C PHE A 40 -2.08 -5.58 5.02
N LYS A 41 -1.78 -6.50 5.93
CA LYS A 41 -1.68 -6.22 7.35
C LYS A 41 -0.32 -5.63 7.70
N THR A 42 0.73 -6.09 7.02
CA THR A 42 2.13 -5.77 7.34
C THR A 42 2.87 -5.22 6.12
N GLN A 43 3.99 -4.52 6.36
CA GLN A 43 4.87 -4.09 5.26
C GLN A 43 5.50 -5.29 4.55
N GLY A 44 5.88 -6.34 5.30
CA GLY A 44 6.42 -7.57 4.71
C GLY A 44 5.45 -8.31 3.79
N GLU A 45 4.14 -8.32 4.10
CA GLU A 45 3.12 -8.88 3.19
C GLU A 45 3.03 -8.08 1.88
N TYR A 46 3.09 -6.75 1.97
CA TYR A 46 3.12 -5.88 0.79
C TYR A 46 4.40 -6.12 -0.04
N ASP A 47 5.56 -6.19 0.61
CA ASP A 47 6.85 -6.38 -0.08
C ASP A 47 6.89 -7.73 -0.78
N ALA A 48 6.45 -8.81 -0.11
CA ALA A 48 6.33 -10.13 -0.70
C ALA A 48 5.38 -10.15 -1.91
N TYR A 49 4.23 -9.46 -1.82
CA TYR A 49 3.32 -9.34 -2.95
C TYR A 49 3.93 -8.55 -4.11
N SER A 50 4.62 -7.43 -3.82
CA SER A 50 5.28 -6.62 -4.83
C SER A 50 6.38 -7.39 -5.57
N MET A 51 7.20 -8.15 -4.85
CA MET A 51 8.23 -9.01 -5.46
C MET A 51 7.60 -10.11 -6.30
N GLY A 52 6.58 -10.80 -5.76
CA GLY A 52 5.88 -11.85 -6.50
C GLY A 52 5.16 -11.34 -7.75
N LEU A 53 4.66 -10.10 -7.74
CA LEU A 53 4.06 -9.47 -8.92
C LEU A 53 5.11 -9.14 -9.99
N ASN A 54 6.29 -8.69 -9.56
CA ASN A 54 7.41 -8.39 -10.46
C ASN A 54 8.01 -9.65 -11.10
N ASP A 55 7.98 -10.78 -10.38
CA ASP A 55 8.46 -12.07 -10.89
C ASP A 55 7.41 -12.81 -11.75
N ALA A 56 6.14 -12.39 -11.71
CA ALA A 56 5.06 -13.08 -12.39
C ALA A 56 4.99 -12.71 -13.88
N ASP A 57 5.21 -13.69 -14.76
CA ASP A 57 5.11 -13.56 -16.23
C ASP A 57 3.64 -13.57 -16.75
N GLY A 58 2.69 -13.17 -15.90
CA GLY A 58 1.25 -13.25 -16.21
C GLY A 58 0.70 -12.01 -16.92
N TRP A 59 1.40 -10.88 -16.84
CA TRP A 59 1.02 -9.61 -17.45
C TRP A 59 2.28 -8.91 -17.96
N GLU A 60 2.21 -8.31 -19.16
CA GLU A 60 3.33 -7.58 -19.76
C GLU A 60 3.83 -6.45 -18.85
N ASP A 61 2.91 -5.71 -18.22
CA ASP A 61 3.23 -4.68 -17.23
C ASP A 61 2.27 -4.76 -16.04
N THR A 62 2.80 -4.40 -14.86
CA THR A 62 2.02 -4.24 -13.64
C THR A 62 2.48 -3.02 -12.85
N MET A 63 1.56 -2.39 -12.12
CA MET A 63 1.88 -1.25 -11.26
C MET A 63 1.13 -1.31 -9.94
N LEU A 64 1.84 -1.06 -8.84
CA LEU A 64 1.24 -0.80 -7.53
C LEU A 64 1.21 0.71 -7.29
N THR A 65 0.02 1.26 -7.09
CA THR A 65 -0.17 2.69 -6.81
C THR A 65 -1.13 2.93 -5.65
N ASN A 66 -1.20 4.18 -5.19
CA ASN A 66 -2.05 4.64 -4.09
C ASN A 66 -1.84 3.82 -2.82
N LYS A 67 -0.58 3.76 -2.37
CA LYS A 67 -0.21 3.10 -1.11
C LYS A 67 -0.73 3.93 0.06
N GLU A 68 -1.94 3.62 0.49
CA GLU A 68 -2.57 4.23 1.66
C GLU A 68 -2.24 3.41 2.90
N PHE A 69 -1.57 4.02 3.88
CA PHE A 69 -1.47 3.46 5.21
C PHE A 69 -2.76 3.79 5.96
N ILE A 70 -3.67 2.81 6.05
CA ILE A 70 -4.81 2.88 6.95
C ILE A 70 -4.23 2.68 8.36
N ALA A 71 -3.80 3.80 8.94
CA ALA A 71 -3.48 3.93 10.34
C ALA A 71 -4.79 3.93 11.11
N ARG A 72 -5.30 2.73 11.38
CA ARG A 72 -5.89 2.59 12.71
C ARG A 72 -4.75 2.11 13.56
N ASN A 73 -4.45 2.90 14.59
CA ASN A 73 -3.67 2.52 15.76
C ASN A 73 -4.39 1.38 16.50
N ASP A 74 -4.72 0.33 15.75
CA ASP A 74 -5.65 -0.71 16.09
C ASP A 74 -4.89 -1.74 16.88
N LYS A 75 -4.83 -1.52 18.18
CA LYS A 75 -4.13 -2.40 19.12
C LYS A 75 -4.76 -3.81 19.19
N SER A 76 -5.92 -4.06 18.56
CA SER A 76 -6.57 -5.38 18.59
C SER A 76 -5.79 -6.46 17.83
N THR A 77 -4.92 -6.05 16.90
CA THR A 77 -4.06 -6.95 16.12
C THR A 77 -2.59 -6.89 16.56
N ASP A 78 -2.31 -6.34 17.74
CA ASP A 78 -0.95 -6.32 18.30
C ASP A 78 -0.51 -7.75 18.64
N CYS A 79 0.73 -8.11 18.27
CA CYS A 79 1.35 -9.31 18.83
C CYS A 79 1.77 -9.04 20.28
N VAL A 80 2.22 -10.09 20.97
CA VAL A 80 2.65 -10.00 22.38
C VAL A 80 3.76 -8.95 22.62
N HIS A 81 4.59 -8.66 21.62
CA HIS A 81 5.72 -7.72 21.72
C HIS A 81 5.42 -6.30 21.21
N CYS A 82 4.31 -6.08 20.49
CA CYS A 82 4.00 -4.78 19.88
C CYS A 82 3.94 -3.64 20.91
N LYS A 83 3.48 -3.94 22.14
CA LYS A 83 3.42 -2.95 23.23
C LYS A 83 4.82 -2.52 23.69
N GLU A 84 5.75 -3.46 23.79
CA GLU A 84 7.13 -3.22 24.22
C GLU A 84 7.88 -2.41 23.17
N TRP A 85 7.81 -2.82 21.90
CA TRP A 85 8.44 -2.08 20.81
C TRP A 85 7.89 -0.69 20.64
N ARG A 86 6.58 -0.49 20.83
CA ARG A 86 5.99 0.85 20.78
C ARG A 86 6.52 1.76 21.89
N ALA A 87 6.79 1.20 23.08
CA ALA A 87 7.42 1.96 24.16
C ALA A 87 8.89 2.28 23.85
N ILE A 88 9.64 1.28 23.37
CA ILE A 88 11.07 1.41 23.02
C ILE A 88 11.31 2.45 21.93
N PHE A 89 10.43 2.50 20.92
CA PHE A 89 10.58 3.39 19.76
C PHE A 89 9.71 4.65 19.84
N SER A 90 9.13 4.96 21.00
CA SER A 90 8.18 6.07 21.17
C SER A 90 8.75 7.45 20.80
N ASP A 91 10.07 7.59 20.80
CA ASP A 91 10.84 8.78 20.44
C ASP A 91 11.05 8.95 18.93
N ARG A 92 10.77 7.91 18.12
CA ARG A 92 11.00 7.96 16.67
C ARG A 92 10.01 8.88 15.97
N GLU A 93 10.54 9.69 15.06
CA GLU A 93 9.76 10.61 14.22
C GLU A 93 9.22 9.94 12.95
N ASN A 94 9.89 8.88 12.50
CA ASN A 94 9.50 8.11 11.31
C ASN A 94 8.53 6.98 11.67
N ASP A 95 7.91 6.43 10.63
CA ASP A 95 7.11 5.21 10.74
C ASP A 95 7.94 4.06 11.31
N VAL A 96 7.38 3.39 12.32
CA VAL A 96 8.01 2.24 12.97
C VAL A 96 7.13 1.02 12.83
N PHE A 97 7.71 -0.07 12.33
CA PHE A 97 7.10 -1.38 12.26
C PHE A 97 7.62 -2.26 13.41
N CYS A 98 6.74 -3.10 13.97
CA CYS A 98 7.10 -4.08 14.96
C CYS A 98 8.10 -5.09 14.35
N PRO A 99 9.28 -5.29 14.95
CA PRO A 99 10.27 -6.25 14.45
C PRO A 99 9.75 -7.69 14.36
N ASP A 100 8.87 -8.12 15.27
CA ASP A 100 8.40 -9.51 15.30
C ASP A 100 7.27 -9.79 14.31
N CYS A 101 6.34 -8.85 14.12
CA CYS A 101 5.14 -9.10 13.31
C CYS A 101 4.98 -8.17 12.11
N GLY A 102 5.90 -7.24 11.87
CA GLY A 102 5.89 -6.34 10.71
C GLY A 102 4.74 -5.33 10.69
N LYS A 103 3.98 -5.21 11.78
CA LYS A 103 2.85 -4.28 11.90
C LYS A 103 3.34 -2.86 12.17
N LEU A 104 2.75 -1.87 11.50
CA LEU A 104 2.99 -0.46 11.82
C LEU A 104 2.49 -0.15 13.24
N ILE A 105 3.41 0.21 14.14
CA ILE A 105 3.14 0.48 15.57
C ILE A 105 3.26 1.96 15.92
N ILE A 106 3.98 2.75 15.11
CA ILE A 106 4.09 4.21 15.20
C ILE A 106 3.92 4.75 13.79
N HIS A 107 2.94 5.63 13.62
CA HIS A 107 2.73 6.42 12.41
C HIS A 107 2.32 7.81 12.87
N ARG A 108 3.07 8.83 12.44
CA ARG A 108 2.65 10.21 12.62
C ARG A 108 1.94 10.60 11.34
N GLU A 109 0.62 10.72 11.39
CA GLU A 109 -0.14 11.36 10.32
C GLU A 109 0.49 12.74 10.12
N LYS A 110 1.05 12.98 8.93
CA LYS A 110 1.36 14.35 8.55
C LYS A 110 0.01 15.03 8.44
N GLU A 111 -0.23 16.07 9.24
CA GLU A 111 -1.31 17.00 8.97
C GLU A 111 -1.11 17.46 7.53
N GLU A 112 -1.96 16.96 6.62
CA GLU A 112 -2.13 17.61 5.34
C GLU A 112 -2.60 19.01 5.67
N SER A 113 -1.69 19.96 5.57
CA SER A 113 -2.03 21.38 5.50
C SER A 113 -3.02 21.53 4.36
N SER A 114 -4.30 21.58 4.71
CA SER A 114 -5.40 21.99 3.87
C SER A 114 -5.15 23.42 3.41
N ASN A 115 -4.32 23.57 2.38
CA ASN A 115 -4.21 24.80 1.61
C ASN A 115 -5.47 24.87 0.73
N ASN A 116 -6.53 25.42 1.32
CA ASN A 116 -7.57 26.08 0.56
C ASN A 116 -6.97 27.39 0.03
N GLU A 117 -6.72 27.45 -1.27
CA GLU A 117 -6.70 28.70 -2.04
C GLU A 117 -7.38 28.49 -3.40
#